data_AF-A0A8S1YGB0-F1
#
_entry.id   AF-A0A8S1YGB0-F1
#
_cell.length_a   1.000
_cell.length_b   1.000
_cell.length_c   1.000
_cell.angle_alpha   90.00
_cell.angle_beta   90.00
_cell.angle_gamma   90.00
#
_symmetry.space_group_name_H-M   'P 1'
#
loop_
_entity.id
_entity.type
_entity.pdbx_description
1 polymer ?
#
loop_
_entity_poly.entity_id
_entity_poly.type
_entity_poly.pdbx_seq_one_letter_code
_entity_poly.pdbx_strand_id
1 'polypeptide(L)'
;MWVECLRQNGYQSFQEIGGGYYDKEGKELKIGSWVELIDFGRNKQVKFNGQYQNGYKIGIWNISSSEYSQDLCKQIGIGWYDERGSKHGKWVELDENSARYKMINLYLNSESQITYQGEYNNGQKVGLWNLYWSDLIKNKN
;
A
#
# COMPACT_ATOMS: atom_id res chain seq x y z
N MET A 1 -12.60 22.14 1.80
CA MET A 1 -11.84 21.70 0.62
C MET A 1 -10.88 22.82 0.29
N TRP A 2 -9.60 22.67 0.63
CA TRP A 2 -8.58 23.68 0.39
C TRP A 2 -7.44 23.01 -0.37
N VAL A 3 -7.18 23.45 -1.59
CA VAL A 3 -5.88 23.28 -2.25
C VAL A 3 -5.60 24.60 -2.97
N GLU A 4 -4.74 25.43 -2.39
CA GLU A 4 -4.07 26.54 -3.07
C GLU A 4 -2.58 26.21 -3.16
N CYS A 5 -2.00 26.17 -4.36
CA CYS A 5 -1.20 27.28 -4.88
C CYS A 5 -0.61 26.94 -6.27
N LEU A 6 -0.43 27.98 -7.07
CA LEU A 6 -0.18 27.99 -8.52
C LEU A 6 1.29 27.82 -8.90
N ARG A 7 1.52 27.29 -10.12
CA ARG A 7 2.56 27.83 -11.02
C ARG A 7 2.05 27.85 -12.47
N GLN A 8 2.20 28.99 -13.13
CA GLN A 8 1.85 29.20 -14.53
C GLN A 8 2.82 28.45 -15.45
N ASN A 9 2.31 27.48 -16.23
CA ASN A 9 2.51 27.29 -17.68
C ASN A 9 2.24 25.83 -18.10
N GLY A 10 1.18 25.64 -18.89
CA GLY A 10 0.91 24.41 -19.66
C GLY A 10 0.26 23.28 -18.86
N TYR A 11 -1.03 23.02 -19.13
CA TYR A 11 -1.91 22.04 -18.48
C TYR A 11 -1.21 20.75 -18.00
N GLN A 12 -0.90 20.70 -16.69
CA GLN A 12 -0.73 19.46 -15.96
C GLN A 12 -2.11 19.00 -15.47
N SER A 13 -2.64 17.92 -16.05
CA SER A 13 -3.74 17.19 -15.43
C SER A 13 -3.18 16.49 -14.19
N PHE A 14 -3.69 16.85 -13.01
CA PHE A 14 -3.38 16.12 -11.79
C PHE A 14 -4.14 14.79 -11.78
N GLN A 15 -3.46 13.72 -11.40
CA GLN A 15 -4.07 12.43 -11.16
C GLN A 15 -4.20 12.21 -9.66
N GLU A 16 -5.42 11.94 -9.19
CA GLU A 16 -5.64 11.46 -7.83
C GLU A 16 -5.09 10.02 -7.72
N ILE A 17 -4.05 9.84 -6.92
CA ILE A 17 -3.38 8.55 -6.73
C ILE A 17 -3.61 7.95 -5.33
N GLY A 18 -4.22 8.73 -4.44
CA GLY A 18 -4.50 8.39 -3.05
C GLY A 18 -5.43 9.44 -2.44
N GLY A 19 -6.15 9.05 -1.40
CA GLY A 19 -7.17 9.92 -0.80
C GLY A 19 -8.27 9.14 -0.11
N GLY A 20 -9.16 9.89 0.53
CA GLY A 20 -10.36 9.40 1.19
C GLY A 20 -11.07 10.53 1.91
N TYR A 21 -12.07 10.18 2.72
CA TYR A 21 -12.90 11.16 3.42
C TYR A 21 -12.55 11.27 4.89
N TYR A 22 -12.58 12.49 5.40
CA TYR A 22 -12.58 12.77 6.84
C TYR A 22 -13.99 13.01 7.33
N ASP A 23 -14.19 12.83 8.64
CA ASP A 23 -15.45 13.11 9.30
C ASP A 23 -15.83 14.61 9.19
N LYS A 24 -17.14 14.87 9.21
CA LYS A 24 -17.67 16.24 9.16
C LYS A 24 -17.70 16.93 10.52
N GLU A 25 -17.46 16.17 11.58
CA GLU A 25 -17.48 16.66 12.97
C GLU A 25 -16.21 17.44 13.35
N GLY A 26 -15.22 17.52 12.44
CA GLY A 26 -14.00 18.29 12.65
C GLY A 26 -12.98 17.60 13.57
N LYS A 27 -13.10 16.29 13.79
CA LYS A 27 -12.12 15.51 14.56
C LYS A 27 -10.98 14.96 13.70
N GLU A 28 -11.03 15.24 12.39
CA GLU A 28 -10.04 14.79 11.41
C GLU A 28 -9.92 13.26 11.37
N LEU A 29 -11.02 12.56 11.62
CA LEU A 29 -11.06 11.11 11.60
C LEU A 29 -11.29 10.61 10.18
N LYS A 30 -10.40 9.74 9.69
CA LYS A 30 -10.60 9.03 8.42
C LYS A 30 -11.86 8.16 8.49
N ILE A 31 -12.69 8.21 7.45
CA ILE A 31 -13.91 7.42 7.29
C ILE A 31 -14.07 6.91 5.85
N GLY A 32 -14.77 5.78 5.69
CA GLY A 32 -15.12 5.21 4.39
C GLY A 32 -13.92 4.66 3.63
N SER A 33 -14.01 4.66 2.30
CA SER A 33 -12.95 4.16 1.42
C SER A 33 -11.71 5.05 1.45
N TRP A 34 -10.54 4.41 1.53
CA TRP A 34 -9.25 5.09 1.49
C TRP A 34 -8.25 4.36 0.60
N VAL A 35 -7.40 5.16 -0.03
CA VAL A 35 -6.19 4.74 -0.73
C VAL A 35 -5.00 5.45 -0.08
N GLU A 36 -4.16 4.68 0.60
CA GLU A 36 -2.94 5.18 1.24
C GLU A 36 -1.70 4.83 0.41
N LEU A 37 -0.79 5.80 0.27
CA LEU A 37 0.51 5.60 -0.36
C LEU A 37 1.54 5.25 0.70
N ILE A 38 2.13 4.07 0.61
CA ILE A 38 3.15 3.60 1.57
C ILE A 38 4.55 3.81 1.04
N ASP A 39 4.72 3.69 -0.26
CA ASP A 39 6.00 3.92 -0.91
C ASP A 39 5.81 4.62 -2.25
N PHE A 40 6.68 5.58 -2.51
CA PHE A 40 6.69 6.41 -3.69
C PHE A 40 8.12 6.48 -4.22
N GLY A 41 8.55 5.39 -4.84
CA GLY A 41 9.80 5.36 -5.59
C GLY A 41 9.64 6.06 -6.93
N ARG A 42 10.77 6.38 -7.60
CA ARG A 42 10.75 7.07 -8.91
C ARG A 42 9.82 6.43 -9.94
N ASN A 43 9.71 5.10 -9.93
CA ASN A 43 8.96 4.34 -10.93
C ASN A 43 7.89 3.42 -10.33
N LYS A 44 7.67 3.46 -9.00
CA LYS A 44 6.76 2.54 -8.31
C LYS A 44 5.94 3.23 -7.25
N GLN A 45 4.68 2.82 -7.17
CA GLN A 45 3.79 3.21 -6.09
C GLN A 45 3.26 1.96 -5.42
N VAL A 46 3.37 1.90 -4.09
CA VAL A 46 2.67 0.90 -3.28
C VAL A 46 1.47 1.54 -2.63
N LYS A 47 0.28 1.00 -2.91
CA LYS A 47 -1.02 1.48 -2.45
C LYS A 47 -1.63 0.48 -1.47
N PHE A 48 -2.24 1.01 -0.43
CA PHE A 48 -3.07 0.28 0.52
C PHE A 48 -4.50 0.77 0.38
N ASN A 49 -5.41 -0.15 0.07
CA ASN A 49 -6.79 0.19 -0.23
C ASN A 49 -7.70 -0.54 0.74
N GLY A 50 -8.60 0.18 1.41
CA GLY A 50 -9.52 -0.42 2.35
C GLY A 50 -10.48 0.60 2.96
N GLN A 51 -11.11 0.22 4.07
CA GLN A 51 -12.09 1.04 4.76
C GLN A 51 -11.54 1.56 6.08
N TYR A 52 -11.89 2.80 6.38
CA TYR A 52 -11.73 3.41 7.69
C TYR A 52 -13.08 3.60 8.37
N GLN A 53 -13.10 3.39 9.69
CA GLN A 53 -14.22 3.74 10.55
C GLN A 53 -13.68 4.38 11.82
N ASN A 54 -14.13 5.60 12.13
CA ASN A 54 -13.70 6.37 13.29
C ASN A 54 -12.17 6.49 13.43
N GLY A 55 -11.46 6.64 12.30
CA GLY A 55 -10.00 6.72 12.28
C GLY A 55 -9.26 5.37 12.34
N TYR A 56 -9.96 4.25 12.45
CA TYR A 56 -9.36 2.90 12.44
C TYR A 56 -9.52 2.23 11.08
N LYS A 57 -8.48 1.52 10.62
CA LYS A 57 -8.57 0.62 9.47
C LYS A 57 -9.47 -0.56 9.85
N ILE A 58 -10.44 -0.91 9.02
CA ILE A 58 -11.33 -2.03 9.28
C ILE A 58 -11.47 -2.92 8.05
N GLY A 59 -11.84 -4.18 8.26
CA GLY A 59 -12.14 -5.11 7.19
C GLY A 59 -10.92 -5.48 6.36
N ILE A 60 -11.16 -5.84 5.10
CA ILE A 60 -10.10 -6.28 4.19
C ILE A 60 -9.33 -5.07 3.65
N TRP A 61 -8.01 -5.15 3.71
CA TRP A 61 -7.09 -4.19 3.13
C TRP A 61 -6.21 -4.87 2.08
N ASN A 62 -6.25 -4.33 0.86
CA ASN A 62 -5.47 -4.83 -0.26
C ASN A 62 -4.22 -3.97 -0.48
N ILE A 63 -3.08 -4.63 -0.66
CA ILE A 63 -1.82 -3.99 -0.98
C ILE A 63 -1.54 -4.23 -2.46
N SER A 64 -1.36 -3.16 -3.22
CA SER A 64 -1.01 -3.26 -4.63
C SER A 64 0.21 -2.43 -4.97
N SER A 65 0.97 -2.89 -5.97
CA SER A 65 2.06 -2.13 -6.58
C SER A 65 1.70 -1.83 -8.02
N SER A 66 1.94 -0.59 -8.43
CA SER A 66 1.85 -0.16 -9.82
C SER A 66 3.16 0.46 -10.27
N GLU A 67 3.57 0.16 -11.50
CA GLU A 67 4.69 0.83 -12.16
C GLU A 67 4.18 2.03 -12.97
N TYR A 68 4.90 3.15 -12.98
CA TYR A 68 4.47 4.34 -13.72
C TYR A 68 4.38 4.13 -15.23
N SER A 69 5.20 3.25 -15.78
CA SER A 69 5.26 2.95 -17.21
C SER A 69 4.24 1.92 -17.66
N GLN A 70 3.50 1.29 -16.74
CA GLN A 70 2.56 0.22 -17.05
C GLN A 70 1.25 0.43 -16.30
N ASP A 71 0.10 0.41 -16.98
CA ASP A 71 -1.23 0.46 -16.35
C ASP A 71 -1.58 -0.80 -15.51
N LEU A 72 -0.58 -1.62 -15.18
CA LEU A 72 -0.71 -2.85 -14.42
C LEU A 72 -0.57 -2.57 -12.92
N CYS A 73 -1.70 -2.67 -12.22
CA CYS A 73 -1.76 -2.73 -10.77
C CYS A 73 -1.74 -4.20 -10.33
N LYS A 74 -0.66 -4.64 -9.68
CA LYS A 74 -0.53 -6.00 -9.17
C LYS A 74 -0.85 -6.04 -7.68
N GLN A 75 -1.74 -6.93 -7.26
CA GLN A 75 -1.93 -7.22 -5.84
C GLN A 75 -0.73 -8.00 -5.30
N ILE A 76 -0.11 -7.47 -4.25
CA ILE A 76 1.12 -7.99 -3.63
C ILE A 76 0.95 -8.30 -2.15
N GLY A 77 -0.21 -7.97 -1.59
CA GLY A 77 -0.55 -8.33 -0.22
C GLY A 77 -2.03 -8.14 0.08
N ILE A 78 -2.44 -8.72 1.20
CA ILE A 78 -3.81 -8.65 1.70
C ILE A 78 -3.79 -8.92 3.21
N GLY A 79 -4.73 -8.31 3.91
CA GLY A 79 -4.94 -8.58 5.33
C GLY A 79 -6.31 -8.11 5.80
N TRP A 80 -6.66 -8.50 7.02
CA TRP A 80 -7.92 -8.12 7.66
C TRP A 80 -7.66 -7.41 8.98
N TYR A 81 -8.29 -6.25 9.16
CA TYR A 81 -8.34 -5.54 10.43
C TYR A 81 -9.71 -5.76 11.09
N ASP A 82 -9.69 -5.95 12.41
CA ASP A 82 -10.90 -5.98 13.21
C ASP A 82 -11.52 -4.57 13.40
N GLU A 83 -12.65 -4.49 14.10
CA GLU A 83 -13.37 -3.24 14.37
C GLU A 83 -12.58 -2.24 15.24
N ARG A 84 -11.48 -2.67 15.85
CA ARG A 84 -10.58 -1.85 16.68
C ARG A 84 -9.31 -1.45 15.94
N GLY A 85 -9.20 -1.78 14.65
CA GLY A 85 -8.01 -1.51 13.86
C GLY A 85 -6.83 -2.43 14.14
N SER A 86 -7.05 -3.57 14.78
CA SER A 86 -5.99 -4.56 14.99
C SER A 86 -5.95 -5.57 13.85
N LYS A 87 -4.75 -5.89 13.37
CA LYS A 87 -4.55 -6.96 12.39
C LYS A 87 -5.02 -8.29 12.96
N HIS A 88 -5.73 -9.08 12.18
CA HIS A 88 -6.21 -10.39 12.60
C HIS A 88 -6.36 -11.35 11.41
N GLY A 89 -6.20 -12.65 11.66
CA GLY A 89 -6.28 -13.70 10.64
C GLY A 89 -5.04 -13.78 9.77
N LYS A 90 -5.20 -14.22 8.52
CA LYS A 90 -4.10 -14.41 7.57
C LYS A 90 -3.67 -13.10 6.93
N TRP A 91 -2.36 -12.93 6.80
CA TRP A 91 -1.74 -11.73 6.25
C TRP A 91 -0.67 -12.09 5.24
N VAL A 92 -0.60 -11.27 4.18
CA VAL A 92 0.53 -11.19 3.25
C VAL A 92 1.09 -9.79 3.33
N GLU A 93 2.26 -9.65 3.92
CA GLU A 93 2.91 -8.37 4.20
C GLU A 93 4.15 -8.16 3.33
N LEU A 94 4.46 -6.90 3.04
CA LEU A 94 5.73 -6.53 2.44
C LEU A 94 6.82 -6.43 3.50
N ASP A 95 8.04 -6.80 3.14
CA ASP A 95 9.18 -6.49 3.99
C ASP A 95 9.33 -4.96 4.15
N GLU A 96 9.07 -4.44 5.35
CA GLU A 96 9.22 -3.00 5.66
C GLU A 96 10.67 -2.54 5.50
N ASN A 97 11.64 -3.45 5.66
CA ASN A 97 13.05 -3.21 5.39
C ASN A 97 13.41 -3.25 3.90
N SER A 98 12.43 -3.42 3.00
CA SER A 98 12.63 -3.38 1.55
C SER A 98 13.29 -2.09 1.07
N ALA A 99 13.25 -0.99 1.84
CA ALA A 99 14.04 0.20 1.57
C ALA A 99 15.55 -0.07 1.45
N ARG A 100 16.10 -1.04 2.20
CA ARG A 100 17.50 -1.48 2.07
C ARG A 100 17.72 -2.28 0.79
N TYR A 101 16.73 -3.09 0.40
CA TYR A 101 16.73 -3.85 -0.85
C TYR A 101 16.46 -2.98 -2.09
N LYS A 102 15.86 -1.79 -1.95
CA LYS A 102 15.77 -0.81 -3.05
C LYS A 102 17.14 -0.47 -3.60
N MET A 103 18.16 -0.38 -2.75
CA MET A 103 19.52 -0.10 -3.19
C MET A 103 20.05 -1.24 -4.06
N ILE A 104 19.80 -2.50 -3.69
CA ILE A 104 20.20 -3.68 -4.48
C ILE A 104 19.40 -3.77 -5.79
N ASN A 105 18.09 -3.54 -5.74
CA ASN A 105 17.22 -3.57 -6.92
C ASN A 105 17.55 -2.43 -7.91
N LEU A 106 18.01 -1.27 -7.42
CA LEU A 106 18.52 -0.16 -8.27
C LEU A 106 19.76 -0.56 -9.07
N TYR A 107 20.61 -1.46 -8.54
CA TYR A 107 21.81 -1.93 -9.24
C TYR A 107 21.54 -3.13 -10.15
N LEU A 108 20.57 -3.98 -9.81
CA LEU A 108 20.32 -5.24 -10.52
C LEU A 108 19.22 -5.16 -11.59
N ASN A 109 18.51 -4.03 -11.72
CA ASN A 109 17.30 -3.91 -12.55
C ASN A 109 16.28 -5.04 -12.28
N SER A 110 16.36 -5.66 -11.10
CA SER A 110 15.48 -6.76 -10.70
C SER A 110 14.36 -6.20 -9.85
N GLU A 111 13.15 -6.40 -10.34
CA GLU A 111 11.92 -6.05 -9.64
C GLU A 111 11.58 -7.16 -8.63
N SER A 112 12.51 -7.53 -7.75
CA SER A 112 12.26 -8.61 -6.80
C SER A 112 11.56 -8.07 -5.57
N GLN A 113 10.58 -8.81 -5.05
CA GLN A 113 9.85 -8.45 -3.84
C GLN A 113 9.89 -9.61 -2.84
N ILE A 114 10.06 -9.24 -1.57
CA ILE A 114 9.97 -10.15 -0.44
C ILE A 114 8.64 -9.91 0.25
N THR A 115 7.88 -11.00 0.43
CA THR A 115 6.63 -11.00 1.20
C THR A 115 6.71 -11.98 2.35
N TYR A 116 6.04 -11.65 3.43
CA TYR A 116 5.86 -12.50 4.59
C TYR A 116 4.41 -12.94 4.66
N GLN A 117 4.17 -14.25 4.81
CA GLN A 117 2.83 -14.77 5.03
C GLN A 117 2.74 -15.47 6.36
N GLY A 118 1.72 -15.12 7.13
CA GLY A 118 1.48 -15.70 8.44
C GLY A 118 0.14 -15.23 9.00
N GLU A 119 0.00 -15.37 10.31
CA GLU A 119 -1.24 -15.02 10.99
C GLU A 119 -1.01 -13.99 12.07
N TYR A 120 -2.01 -13.12 12.23
CA TYR A 120 -2.12 -12.17 13.30
C TYR A 120 -3.24 -12.57 14.26
N ASN A 121 -3.01 -12.36 15.55
CA ASN A 121 -4.04 -12.41 16.58
C ASN A 121 -3.92 -11.16 17.45
N ASN A 122 -4.99 -10.35 17.48
CA ASN A 122 -5.06 -9.10 18.22
C ASN A 122 -3.86 -8.17 17.96
N GLY A 123 -3.51 -8.00 16.68
CA GLY A 123 -2.40 -7.12 16.26
C GLY A 123 -1.00 -7.72 16.47
N GLN A 124 -0.87 -8.94 17.00
CA GLN A 124 0.42 -9.61 17.18
C GLN A 124 0.63 -10.74 16.18
N LYS A 125 1.85 -10.86 15.65
CA LYS A 125 2.25 -12.00 14.81
C LYS A 125 2.23 -13.27 15.64
N VAL A 126 1.57 -14.31 15.15
CA VAL A 126 1.48 -15.61 15.81
C VAL A 126 1.86 -16.73 14.83
N GLY A 127 2.30 -17.86 15.39
CA GLY A 127 2.60 -19.05 14.62
C GLY A 127 3.79 -18.91 13.66
N LEU A 128 3.74 -19.68 12.57
CA LEU A 128 4.77 -19.72 11.55
C LEU A 128 4.59 -18.56 10.56
N TRP A 129 5.70 -17.90 10.24
CA TRP A 129 5.76 -16.86 9.22
C TRP A 129 6.69 -17.31 8.10
N ASN A 130 6.11 -17.55 6.93
CA ASN A 130 6.83 -17.98 5.75
C ASN A 130 7.31 -16.77 4.95
N LEU A 131 8.57 -16.83 4.50
CA LEU A 131 9.19 -15.84 3.63
C LEU A 131 9.08 -16.29 2.18
N TYR A 132 8.56 -15.42 1.32
CA TYR A 132 8.49 -15.65 -0.12
C TYR A 132 9.26 -14.58 -0.85
N TRP A 133 10.09 -15.02 -1.79
CA TRP A 133 10.75 -14.16 -2.76
C TRP A 133 10.07 -14.36 -4.11
N SER A 134 9.64 -13.26 -4.74
CA SER A 134 9.06 -13.28 -6.07
C SER A 134 9.80 -12.33 -6.99
N ASP A 135 10.26 -12.85 -8.12
CA ASP A 135 10.64 -12.04 -9.27
C ASP A 135 9.38 -11.48 -9.93
N LEU A 136 9.24 -10.16 -10.00
CA LEU A 136 8.13 -9.56 -10.74
C LEU A 136 8.34 -9.65 -12.26
N ILE A 137 9.54 -10.02 -12.73
CA ILE A 137 9.86 -10.16 -14.16
C ILE A 137 10.08 -11.63 -14.53
N LYS A 138 9.01 -12.38 -14.77
CA LYS A 138 9.02 -13.48 -15.75
C LYS A 138 7.69 -13.49 -16.48
N ASN A 139 7.69 -12.91 -17.69
CA ASN A 139 7.04 -13.39 -18.91
C ASN A 139 6.97 -12.25 -19.93
N LYS A 140 8.09 -12.01 -20.63
CA LYS A 140 8.00 -11.57 -22.03
C LYS A 140 7.90 -12.84 -22.85
N ASN A 141 6.71 -13.14 -23.37
CA ASN A 141 6.58 -13.95 -24.58
C ASN A 141 6.92 -13.06 -25.78
#